data_AF-A0A495E7L5-F1
#
_entry.id   AF-A0A495E7L5-F1
#
_cell.length_a   1.000
_cell.length_b   1.000
_cell.length_c   1.000
_cell.angle_alpha   90.00
_cell.angle_beta   90.00
_cell.angle_gamma   90.00
#
_symmetry.space_group_name_H-M   'P 1'
#
loop_
_entity.id
_entity.type
_entity.pdbx_description
1 polymer ?
#
loop_
_entity_poly.entity_id
_entity_poly.type
_entity_poly.pdbx_seq_one_letter_code
_entity_poly.pdbx_strand_id
1 'polypeptide(L)' 'MTEKLHLSPGDEFPEDLSKVADKELQVLDSQVQRQLDYEYVAEGEPNPETEFRHYDLDEEFQERDKRDD' A
#
# COMPACT_ATOMS: atom_id res chain seq x y z
N MET A 1 -5.10 -8.18 -24.37
CA MET A 1 -5.44 -6.96 -23.63
C MET A 1 -4.26 -6.68 -22.73
N THR A 2 -3.65 -5.52 -22.83
CA THR A 2 -2.52 -5.17 -21.95
C THR A 2 -3.14 -4.94 -20.57
N GLU A 3 -2.96 -5.90 -19.66
CA GLU A 3 -3.48 -5.80 -18.30
C GLU A 3 -2.75 -4.64 -17.61
N LYS A 4 -3.44 -3.52 -17.39
CA LYS A 4 -2.90 -2.38 -16.66
C LYS A 4 -2.50 -2.84 -15.26
N LEU A 5 -1.30 -2.48 -14.83
CA LEU A 5 -0.76 -2.91 -13.54
C LEU A 5 -1.30 -2.08 -12.36
N HIS A 6 -1.76 -0.86 -12.61
CA HIS A 6 -2.39 0.04 -11.65
C HIS A 6 -3.47 0.88 -12.36
N LEU A 7 -4.40 1.45 -11.59
CA LEU A 7 -5.37 2.42 -12.10
C LEU A 7 -4.71 3.79 -12.24
N SER A 8 -5.09 4.54 -13.28
CA SER A 8 -4.78 5.96 -13.42
C SER A 8 -5.98 6.80 -12.98
N PRO A 9 -5.81 8.06 -12.55
CA PRO A 9 -6.93 8.90 -12.08
C PRO A 9 -8.06 9.13 -13.10
N GLY A 10 -7.80 8.92 -14.40
CA GLY A 10 -8.79 9.01 -15.47
C GLY A 10 -9.37 7.66 -15.91
N ASP A 11 -9.01 6.55 -15.26
CA ASP A 11 -9.58 5.23 -15.55
C ASP A 11 -10.97 5.10 -14.91
N GLU A 12 -11.89 4.47 -15.64
CA GLU A 12 -13.23 4.19 -15.14
C GLU A 12 -13.17 3.18 -14.00
N PHE A 13 -13.79 3.53 -12.86
CA PHE A 13 -13.93 2.66 -11.71
C PHE A 13 -15.37 2.13 -11.63
N PRO A 14 -15.59 0.84 -11.30
CA PRO A 14 -16.94 0.28 -11.24
C PRO A 14 -17.80 1.00 -10.19
N GLU A 15 -18.97 1.50 -10.59
CA GLU A 15 -19.92 2.14 -9.67
C GLU A 15 -20.56 1.15 -8.68
N ASP A 16 -20.62 -0.14 -9.05
CA ASP A 16 -21.24 -1.19 -8.27
C ASP A 16 -20.38 -2.46 -8.26
N LEU A 17 -19.66 -2.67 -7.16
CA LEU A 17 -18.77 -3.81 -6.96
C LEU A 17 -19.51 -5.15 -6.84
N SER A 18 -20.82 -5.14 -6.51
CA SER A 18 -21.61 -6.39 -6.40
C SER A 18 -21.85 -7.07 -7.74
N LYS A 19 -21.65 -6.35 -8.85
CA LYS A 19 -21.78 -6.84 -10.21
C LYS A 19 -20.46 -7.32 -10.82
N VAL A 20 -19.35 -7.14 -10.11
CA VAL A 20 -18.01 -7.50 -10.57
C VAL A 20 -17.71 -8.93 -10.13
N ALA A 21 -17.13 -9.75 -11.00
CA ALA A 21 -16.78 -11.12 -10.63
C ALA A 21 -15.64 -11.13 -9.59
N ASP A 22 -15.62 -12.12 -8.69
CA ASP A 22 -14.61 -12.23 -7.62
C ASP A 22 -13.17 -12.10 -8.12
N LYS A 23 -12.87 -12.72 -9.27
CA LYS A 23 -11.54 -12.64 -9.89
C LYS A 23 -11.20 -11.22 -10.33
N GLU A 24 -12.16 -10.50 -10.87
CA GLU A 24 -11.99 -9.12 -11.33
C GLU A 24 -11.87 -8.17 -10.13
N LEU A 25 -12.57 -8.44 -9.02
CA LEU A 25 -12.40 -7.72 -7.75
C LEU A 25 -10.98 -7.86 -7.19
N GLN A 26 -10.40 -9.06 -7.23
CA GLN A 26 -9.02 -9.28 -6.78
C GLN A 26 -8.00 -8.53 -7.64
N VAL A 27 -8.24 -8.47 -8.96
CA VAL A 27 -7.40 -7.69 -9.87
C VAL A 27 -7.56 -6.19 -9.58
N LEU A 28 -8.79 -5.71 -9.38
CA LEU A 28 -9.09 -4.32 -9.05
C LEU A 28 -8.42 -3.90 -7.74
N ASP A 29 -8.51 -4.72 -6.70
CA ASP A 29 -7.84 -4.50 -5.41
C ASP A 29 -6.32 -4.37 -5.57
N SER A 30 -5.70 -5.28 -6.32
CA SER A 30 -4.27 -5.21 -6.60
C SER A 30 -3.87 -3.96 -7.39
N GLN A 31 -4.71 -3.50 -8.32
CA GLN A 31 -4.47 -2.29 -9.09
C GLN A 31 -4.62 -1.02 -8.25
N VAL A 32 -5.58 -0.99 -7.32
CA VAL A 32 -5.79 0.13 -6.37
C VAL A 32 -4.61 0.22 -5.41
N GLN A 33 -4.17 -0.91 -4.82
CA GLN A 33 -3.01 -0.91 -3.93
C GLN A 33 -1.76 -0.33 -4.62
N ARG A 34 -1.48 -0.74 -5.86
CA ARG A 34 -0.34 -0.22 -6.62
C ARG A 34 -0.49 1.24 -7.03
N GLN A 35 -1.71 1.70 -7.26
CA GLN A 35 -1.98 3.12 -7.49
C GLN A 35 -1.63 3.91 -6.21
N LEU A 36 -2.10 3.45 -5.04
CA LEU A 36 -1.78 4.08 -3.77
C LEU A 36 -0.27 4.07 -3.51
N ASP A 37 0.40 2.95 -3.75
CA ASP A 37 1.87 2.88 -3.64
C ASP A 37 2.54 3.90 -4.57
N TYR A 38 2.07 4.03 -5.80
CA TYR A 38 2.63 4.99 -6.76
C TYR A 38 2.35 6.46 -6.37
N GLU A 39 1.16 6.76 -5.83
CA GLU A 39 0.76 8.11 -5.44
C GLU A 39 1.36 8.56 -4.10
N TYR A 40 1.56 7.63 -3.16
CA TYR A 40 2.12 7.91 -1.83
C TYR A 40 3.64 7.73 -1.76
N VAL A 41 4.28 7.03 -2.71
CA VAL A 41 5.73 7.08 -2.90
C VAL A 41 6.07 8.38 -3.63
N ALA A 42 6.03 9.50 -2.91
CA ALA A 42 6.55 10.78 -3.36
C ALA A 42 8.07 10.85 -3.16
N GLU A 43 8.79 11.51 -4.05
CA GLU A 43 10.23 11.74 -3.91
C GLU A 43 10.53 12.46 -2.59
N GLY A 44 11.12 11.75 -1.63
CA GLY A 44 11.53 12.29 -0.32
C GLY A 44 10.70 11.85 0.89
N GLU A 45 9.57 11.18 0.70
CA GLU A 45 8.75 10.62 1.80
C GLU A 45 9.16 9.16 2.08
N PRO A 46 9.25 8.72 3.36
CA PRO A 46 9.51 7.33 3.69
C PRO A 46 8.35 6.45 3.24
N ASN A 47 8.66 5.29 2.66
CA ASN A 47 7.64 4.29 2.31
C ASN A 47 6.79 3.96 3.56
N PRO A 48 5.45 3.84 3.46
CA PRO A 48 4.57 3.56 4.60
C PRO A 48 4.97 2.29 5.39
N GLU A 49 5.48 1.27 4.71
CA GLU A 49 6.02 0.06 5.37
C GLU A 49 7.33 0.36 6.12
N THR A 50 8.16 1.25 5.61
CA THR A 50 9.36 1.75 6.30
C THR A 50 8.99 2.57 7.54
N GLU A 51 7.96 3.41 7.46
CA GLU A 51 7.48 4.21 8.59
C GLU A 51 6.90 3.31 9.69
N PHE A 52 6.12 2.29 9.33
CA PHE A 52 5.62 1.30 10.29
C PHE A 52 6.77 0.56 11.00
N ARG A 53 7.77 0.09 10.25
CA ARG A 53 8.96 -0.58 10.82
C ARG A 53 9.81 0.36 11.68
N HIS A 54 9.78 1.67 11.46
CA HIS A 54 10.50 2.62 12.30
C HIS A 54 9.96 2.61 13.73
N TYR A 55 8.63 2.56 13.91
CA TYR A 55 8.02 2.48 15.24
C TYR A 55 8.40 1.20 15.97
N ASP A 56 8.38 0.05 15.28
CA ASP A 56 8.78 -1.24 15.85
C ASP A 56 10.27 -1.25 16.29
N LEU A 57 11.14 -0.63 15.49
CA LEU A 57 12.57 -0.52 15.80
C LEU A 57 12.84 0.42 16.97
N ASP A 58 12.13 1.54 17.05
CA ASP A 58 12.23 2.46 18.20
C ASP A 58 11.79 1.77 19.49
N GLU A 59 10.74 0.96 19.45
CA GLU A 59 10.30 0.15 20.59
C GLU A 59 11.36 -0.87 21.00
N GLU A 60 11.93 -1.63 20.05
CA GLU A 60 12.99 -2.62 20.32
C GLU A 60 14.25 -1.98 20.92
N PHE A 61 14.68 -0.82 20.42
CA PHE A 61 15.82 -0.11 20.95
C PHE A 61 15.58 0.41 22.37
N GLN A 62 14.39 0.95 22.65
CA GLN A 62 14.02 1.35 24.02
C GLN A 62 13.98 0.16 24.96
N GLU A 63 13.53 -1.01 24.51
CA GLU A 63 13.57 -2.24 25.31
C GLU A 63 15.00 -2.76 25.50
N ARG A 64 15.88 -2.58 24.52
CA ARG A 64 17.30 -2.95 24.66
C ARG A 64 18.02 -2.08 25.67
N ASP A 65 17.86 -0.76 25.60
CA ASP A 65 18.48 0.17 26.55
C ASP A 65 18.06 -0.12 28.00
N LYS A 66 16.81 -0.57 28.22
CA LYS A 66 16.33 -1.00 29.55
C LYS A 66 16.89 -2.35 30.02
N ARG A 67 17.36 -3.20 29.11
CA ARG A 67 17.95 -4.52 29.44
C ARG A 67 19.44 -4.42 29.78
N ASP A 68 20.10 -3.36 29.31
CA ASP A 68 21.54 -3.12 29.49
C ASP A 68 21.86 -2.27 30.74
N ASP A 69 20.85 -1.89 31.55
CA ASP A 69 20.92 -1.20 32.86
C ASP A 69 20.62 -2.18 34.02
#